data_AF-A0A7J6N4F7-F1
#
_entry.id   AF-A0A7J6N4F7-F1
#
_cell.length_a   1.000
_cell.length_b   1.000
_cell.length_c   1.000
_cell.angle_alpha   90.00
_cell.angle_beta   90.00
_cell.angle_gamma   90.00
#
_symmetry.space_group_name_H-M   'P 1'
#
loop_
_entity.id
_entity.type
_entity.pdbx_description
1 polymer ?
#
loop_
_entity_poly.entity_id
_entity_poly.type
_entity_poly.pdbx_seq_one_letter_code
_entity_poly.pdbx_strand_id
1 'polypeptide(L)'
;MVVSIATILHFFSPTTWVFLIITASLTWYFGVRSTTYALKGILLELNVRFWRAVLARCPSLGLGLARKVKAAQPSETVLGFNLVEAKSIGRVRLVDNDAEGKNDDHKVTKRRAVHHAGGNLAEPGEIITRNDSKATDSCEGAVSTVAAMATLKAARAAARIHRTVRHEMEPKIKPGMRLDTFVDELESKVNLHAKFDPKRPLERGWGFPTGVCLNEVAAHFTPNNPAFSTAPPPQSIIYTANDVLKVDFGVHVDGHIIDCAFSVTHNPLLVPLLETVKEATYTGIRTAGVDVRVCDVGAAVSEVMNSGELEDGSPVKVIYNLCGHSIGNYKIHDGQAIPL
;
A
#
# COMPACT_ATOMS: atom_id res chain seq x y z
N MET A 1 51.01 1.97 -2.45
CA MET A 1 50.83 0.71 -3.20
C MET A 1 49.57 0.03 -2.71
N VAL A 2 48.44 0.26 -3.38
CA VAL A 2 47.16 -0.39 -3.08
C VAL A 2 46.89 -1.31 -4.27
N VAL A 3 47.01 -2.61 -4.06
CA VAL A 3 46.67 -3.63 -5.06
C VAL A 3 45.22 -4.03 -4.84
N SER A 4 44.47 -3.95 -5.93
CA SER A 4 43.02 -4.10 -6.06
C SER A 4 42.53 -5.50 -5.67
N ILE A 5 41.54 -5.57 -4.77
CA ILE A 5 40.74 -6.78 -4.50
C ILE A 5 39.62 -6.84 -5.57
N ALA A 6 40.00 -7.11 -6.81
CA ALA A 6 39.06 -7.22 -7.92
C ALA A 6 39.27 -8.47 -8.80
N THR A 7 40.05 -9.47 -8.36
CA THR A 7 40.38 -10.63 -9.21
C THR A 7 40.25 -11.99 -8.52
N ILE A 8 39.30 -12.16 -7.59
CA ILE A 8 38.92 -13.49 -7.07
C ILE A 8 37.39 -13.58 -6.93
N LEU A 9 36.66 -13.48 -8.04
CA LEU A 9 35.19 -13.68 -8.04
C LEU A 9 34.65 -14.55 -9.20
N HIS A 10 35.51 -15.35 -9.81
CA HIS A 10 35.06 -16.43 -10.69
C HIS A 10 35.88 -17.66 -10.37
N PHE A 11 35.36 -18.61 -9.57
CA PHE A 11 35.73 -20.05 -9.57
C PHE A 11 35.11 -20.87 -8.42
N PHE A 12 33.91 -20.54 -7.88
CA PHE A 12 33.26 -21.42 -6.91
C PHE A 12 31.78 -21.69 -7.25
N SER A 13 31.42 -22.98 -7.27
CA SER A 13 30.07 -23.45 -7.56
C SER A 13 29.11 -23.16 -6.38
N PRO A 14 27.78 -23.11 -6.63
CA PRO A 14 26.78 -22.77 -5.61
C PRO A 14 26.81 -23.66 -4.36
N THR A 15 27.31 -24.89 -4.49
CA THR A 15 27.43 -25.84 -3.38
C THR A 15 28.46 -25.44 -2.33
N THR A 16 29.48 -24.67 -2.70
CA THR A 16 30.55 -24.24 -1.79
C THR A 16 30.07 -23.13 -0.85
N TRP A 17 29.13 -22.30 -1.30
CA TRP A 17 28.53 -21.23 -0.51
C TRP A 17 27.59 -21.75 0.58
N VAL A 18 26.81 -22.79 0.27
CA VAL A 18 25.92 -23.44 1.25
C VAL A 18 26.72 -24.06 2.40
N PHE A 19 27.90 -24.63 2.12
CA PHE A 19 28.76 -25.21 3.16
C PHE A 19 29.39 -24.16 4.09
N LEU A 20 29.74 -22.98 3.59
CA LEU A 20 30.33 -21.91 4.40
C LEU A 20 29.31 -21.26 5.34
N ILE A 21 28.06 -21.12 4.91
CA ILE A 21 26.97 -20.54 5.73
C ILE A 21 26.59 -21.50 6.87
N ILE A 22 26.45 -22.80 6.59
CA ILE A 22 26.09 -23.79 7.60
C ILE A 22 27.19 -23.93 8.67
N THR A 23 28.47 -23.88 8.27
CA THR A 23 29.59 -23.99 9.22
C THR A 23 29.75 -22.74 10.09
N ALA A 24 29.50 -21.55 9.55
CA ALA A 24 29.50 -20.30 10.34
C ALA A 24 28.35 -20.27 11.37
N SER A 25 27.15 -20.72 10.99
CA SER A 25 25.98 -20.75 11.88
C SER A 25 26.13 -21.75 13.03
N LEU A 26 26.71 -22.93 12.79
CA LEU A 26 26.91 -23.95 13.83
C LEU A 26 28.01 -23.56 14.83
N THR A 27 29.02 -22.81 14.40
CA THR A 27 30.09 -22.33 15.30
C THR A 27 29.57 -21.25 16.25
N TRP A 28 28.62 -20.43 15.79
CA TRP A 28 27.98 -19.40 16.62
C TRP A 28 26.94 -19.99 17.58
N TYR A 29 26.19 -21.02 17.16
CA TYR A 29 25.13 -21.61 17.97
C TYR A 29 25.62 -22.52 19.10
N PHE A 30 26.81 -23.12 18.97
CA PHE A 30 27.33 -24.09 19.97
C PHE A 30 28.54 -23.62 20.79
N GLY A 31 29.07 -22.42 20.56
CA GLY A 31 30.09 -21.82 21.45
C GLY A 31 31.34 -22.67 21.70
N VAL A 32 31.73 -23.53 20.75
CA VAL A 32 32.84 -24.48 20.96
C VAL A 32 34.17 -23.85 20.55
N ARG A 33 34.97 -23.43 21.54
CA ARG A 33 36.41 -23.18 21.36
C ARG A 33 37.15 -24.52 21.40
N SER A 34 37.82 -24.83 20.29
CA SER A 34 38.88 -25.85 20.15
C SER A 34 38.49 -27.32 20.39
N THR A 35 38.46 -28.10 19.32
CA THR A 35 39.27 -29.33 19.14
C THR A 35 38.92 -29.95 17.79
N THR A 36 39.86 -29.89 16.86
CA THR A 36 39.74 -30.41 15.51
C THR A 36 40.07 -31.91 15.45
N TYR A 37 39.50 -32.60 14.45
CA TYR A 37 39.82 -33.94 13.93
C TYR A 37 38.92 -35.13 14.33
N ALA A 38 38.32 -35.22 15.53
CA ALA A 38 37.45 -36.37 15.86
C ALA A 38 36.03 -36.29 15.26
N LEU A 39 35.46 -35.08 15.14
CA LEU A 39 34.08 -34.87 14.66
C LEU A 39 33.90 -35.02 13.14
N LYS A 40 34.98 -34.86 12.35
CA LYS A 40 34.90 -35.02 10.88
C LYS A 40 34.62 -36.46 10.45
N GLY A 41 35.11 -37.46 11.19
CA GLY A 41 34.89 -38.88 10.87
C GLY A 41 33.44 -39.31 11.11
N ILE A 42 32.84 -38.89 12.23
CA ILE A 42 31.48 -39.28 12.63
C ILE A 42 30.41 -38.66 11.71
N LEU A 43 30.61 -37.39 11.29
CA LEU A 43 29.69 -36.71 10.37
C LEU A 43 29.73 -37.29 8.94
N LEU A 44 30.87 -37.83 8.50
CA LEU A 44 30.99 -38.47 7.19
C LEU A 44 30.30 -39.84 7.17
N GLU A 45 30.43 -40.64 8.22
CA GLU A 45 29.75 -41.94 8.32
C GLU A 45 28.22 -41.81 8.42
N LEU A 46 27.72 -40.80 9.15
CA LEU A 46 26.28 -40.53 9.24
C LEU A 46 25.68 -40.08 7.91
N ASN A 47 26.40 -39.27 7.12
CA ASN A 47 25.95 -38.84 5.80
C ASN A 47 25.90 -40.00 4.79
N VAL A 48 26.90 -40.88 4.79
CA VAL A 48 26.92 -42.05 3.89
C VAL A 48 25.80 -43.04 4.25
N ARG A 49 25.50 -43.23 5.54
CA ARG A 49 24.39 -44.07 5.99
C ARG A 49 23.02 -43.47 5.65
N PHE A 50 22.87 -42.16 5.78
CA PHE A 50 21.64 -41.44 5.41
C PHE A 50 21.37 -41.57 3.90
N TRP A 51 22.35 -41.31 3.05
CA TRP A 51 22.17 -41.39 1.60
C TRP A 51 21.96 -42.83 1.10
N ARG A 52 22.58 -43.84 1.73
CA ARG A 52 22.28 -45.25 1.43
C ARG A 52 20.84 -45.63 1.81
N ALA A 53 20.32 -45.10 2.91
CA ALA A 53 18.93 -45.34 3.33
C ALA A 53 17.91 -44.63 2.41
N VAL A 54 18.24 -43.44 1.91
CA VAL A 54 17.40 -42.69 0.95
C VAL A 54 17.36 -43.38 -0.41
N LEU A 55 18.51 -43.85 -0.91
CA LEU A 55 18.59 -44.55 -2.21
C LEU A 55 17.98 -45.96 -2.19
N ALA A 56 17.96 -46.63 -1.03
CA ALA A 56 17.30 -47.93 -0.87
C ALA A 56 15.76 -47.83 -0.80
N ARG A 57 15.19 -46.64 -0.53
CA ARG A 57 13.74 -46.41 -0.38
C ARG A 57 13.05 -45.77 -1.59
N CYS A 58 13.80 -45.28 -2.59
CA CYS A 58 13.25 -44.68 -3.80
C CYS A 58 14.09 -45.04 -5.06
N PRO A 59 13.83 -46.17 -5.74
CA PRO A 59 14.56 -46.56 -6.95
C PRO A 59 14.30 -45.68 -8.19
N SER A 60 13.30 -44.80 -8.17
CA SER A 60 12.84 -44.04 -9.33
C SER A 60 13.49 -42.66 -9.53
N LEU A 61 14.41 -42.23 -8.65
CA LEU A 61 15.11 -40.95 -8.76
C LEU A 61 16.44 -41.00 -9.53
N GLY A 62 16.82 -42.16 -10.09
CA GLY A 62 18.09 -42.38 -10.78
C GLY A 62 18.09 -42.28 -12.31
N LEU A 63 16.96 -41.99 -12.97
CA LEU A 63 16.85 -42.12 -14.45
C LEU A 63 16.25 -40.92 -15.21
N GLY A 64 15.96 -39.80 -14.54
CA GLY A 64 15.32 -38.63 -15.17
C GLY A 64 16.25 -37.57 -15.77
N LEU A 65 17.56 -37.61 -15.49
CA LEU A 65 18.47 -36.49 -15.82
C LEU A 65 19.34 -36.71 -17.08
N ALA A 66 19.14 -37.79 -17.82
CA ALA A 66 19.98 -38.14 -18.99
C ALA A 66 19.27 -38.10 -20.35
N ARG A 67 18.00 -37.66 -20.44
CA ARG A 67 17.28 -37.56 -21.72
C ARG A 67 16.35 -36.35 -21.77
N LYS A 68 16.89 -35.18 -22.14
CA LYS A 68 16.24 -34.14 -22.97
C LYS A 68 17.22 -32.98 -23.23
N VAL A 69 18.34 -33.31 -23.86
CA VAL A 69 19.12 -32.38 -24.68
C VAL A 69 19.07 -32.95 -26.09
N LYS A 70 18.02 -32.59 -26.86
CA LYS A 70 17.98 -32.57 -28.33
C LYS A 70 16.57 -32.24 -28.83
N ALA A 71 16.53 -31.30 -29.78
CA ALA A 71 15.45 -30.96 -30.74
C ALA A 71 14.23 -30.22 -30.14
N ALA A 72 13.62 -29.21 -30.77
CA ALA A 72 13.87 -28.45 -32.01
C ALA A 72 12.91 -27.24 -32.02
N GLN A 73 13.23 -26.22 -32.83
CA GLN A 73 12.36 -25.16 -33.36
C GLN A 73 12.64 -25.12 -34.89
N PRO A 74 11.84 -24.47 -35.76
CA PRO A 74 10.44 -24.00 -35.68
C PRO A 74 9.59 -24.41 -36.93
N SER A 75 8.29 -24.12 -36.94
CA SER A 75 7.53 -23.97 -38.20
C SER A 75 6.29 -23.07 -38.02
N GLU A 76 6.20 -22.03 -38.85
CA GLU A 76 5.02 -21.22 -39.13
C GLU A 76 3.94 -22.06 -39.85
N THR A 77 2.65 -21.75 -39.65
CA THR A 77 1.69 -21.40 -40.73
C THR A 77 0.32 -20.98 -40.13
N VAL A 78 -0.16 -19.89 -40.71
CA VAL A 78 -1.46 -19.18 -40.71
C VAL A 78 -2.73 -20.06 -40.79
N LEU A 79 -3.80 -19.62 -40.11
CA LEU A 79 -5.26 -19.63 -40.43
C LEU A 79 -5.99 -19.27 -39.11
N GLY A 80 -6.90 -18.31 -38.93
CA GLY A 80 -7.86 -17.65 -39.80
C GLY A 80 -9.27 -17.81 -39.19
N PHE A 81 -9.94 -16.70 -38.82
CA PHE A 81 -11.37 -16.55 -38.40
C PHE A 81 -11.72 -17.00 -36.95
N ASN A 82 -12.56 -16.34 -36.14
CA ASN A 82 -13.60 -15.33 -36.34
C ASN A 82 -13.72 -14.38 -35.13
N LEU A 83 -14.06 -13.12 -35.41
CA LEU A 83 -14.61 -12.13 -34.47
C LEU A 83 -15.89 -12.68 -33.82
N VAL A 84 -15.99 -12.55 -32.49
CA VAL A 84 -17.29 -12.51 -31.81
C VAL A 84 -17.39 -11.19 -31.05
N GLU A 85 -18.35 -10.41 -31.52
CA GLU A 85 -18.76 -9.09 -31.07
C GLU A 85 -19.45 -9.19 -29.69
N ALA A 86 -18.81 -8.66 -28.64
CA ALA A 86 -19.45 -8.45 -27.34
C ALA A 86 -19.98 -7.02 -27.27
N LYS A 87 -21.31 -6.92 -27.36
CA LYS A 87 -22.12 -5.71 -27.38
C LYS A 87 -21.80 -4.73 -26.27
N SER A 88 -21.72 -3.46 -26.67
CA SER A 88 -21.72 -2.29 -25.82
C SER A 88 -22.98 -2.21 -24.94
N ILE A 89 -22.77 -1.96 -23.64
CA ILE A 89 -23.86 -1.66 -22.70
C ILE A 89 -23.86 -0.15 -22.46
N GLY A 90 -24.88 0.51 -23.01
CA GLY A 90 -25.58 1.64 -22.38
C GLY A 90 -24.83 2.96 -22.21
N ARG A 91 -24.61 3.70 -23.30
CA ARG A 91 -24.37 5.15 -23.27
C ARG A 91 -25.70 5.86 -22.97
N VAL A 92 -25.91 6.38 -21.76
CA VAL A 92 -27.08 7.22 -21.42
C VAL A 92 -26.93 8.57 -22.14
N ARG A 93 -27.81 8.86 -23.10
CA ARG A 93 -27.95 10.19 -23.71
C ARG A 93 -28.78 11.09 -22.78
N LEU A 94 -28.27 12.29 -22.55
CA LEU A 94 -29.06 13.44 -22.11
C LEU A 94 -30.01 13.81 -23.26
N VAL A 95 -31.31 13.82 -22.99
CA VAL A 95 -32.31 14.38 -23.89
C VAL A 95 -32.93 15.55 -23.14
N ASP A 96 -32.56 16.75 -23.54
CA ASP A 96 -33.32 17.97 -23.24
C ASP A 96 -34.64 17.88 -24.01
N ASN A 97 -35.76 18.00 -23.31
CA ASN A 97 -37.06 18.31 -23.91
C ASN A 97 -37.90 19.06 -22.87
N ASP A 98 -37.98 20.37 -23.07
CA ASP A 98 -39.05 21.21 -22.54
C ASP A 98 -40.37 20.82 -23.21
N ALA A 99 -41.39 20.43 -22.42
CA ALA A 99 -42.80 20.78 -22.65
C ALA A 99 -43.73 20.13 -21.59
N GLU A 100 -44.34 21.01 -20.79
CA GLU A 100 -45.73 21.01 -20.28
C GLU A 100 -46.39 19.77 -19.64
N GLY A 101 -46.90 19.94 -18.41
CA GLY A 101 -48.21 19.40 -18.03
C GLY A 101 -48.33 18.53 -16.77
N LYS A 102 -48.54 19.18 -15.62
CA LYS A 102 -49.37 18.82 -14.44
C LYS A 102 -49.23 17.44 -13.72
N ASN A 103 -48.97 17.61 -12.42
CA ASN A 103 -49.51 16.95 -11.22
C ASN A 103 -48.79 15.76 -10.56
N ASP A 104 -48.63 15.98 -9.25
CA ASP A 104 -48.53 15.06 -8.11
C ASP A 104 -47.16 14.48 -7.70
N ASP A 105 -46.59 15.19 -6.73
CA ASP A 105 -45.84 14.74 -5.55
C ASP A 105 -44.82 13.61 -5.72
N HIS A 106 -43.54 13.99 -5.88
CA HIS A 106 -42.37 13.43 -5.18
C HIS A 106 -41.16 14.40 -5.37
N LYS A 107 -40.98 15.33 -4.42
CA LYS A 107 -39.84 16.27 -4.42
C LYS A 107 -38.64 15.67 -3.68
N VAL A 108 -37.67 15.13 -4.42
CA VAL A 108 -36.29 15.01 -3.91
C VAL A 108 -35.70 16.42 -3.84
N THR A 109 -35.71 17.00 -2.64
CA THR A 109 -35.08 18.31 -2.41
C THR A 109 -33.59 18.12 -2.18
N LYS A 110 -32.75 18.55 -3.14
CA LYS A 110 -31.34 18.88 -2.85
C LYS A 110 -31.34 20.09 -1.91
N ARG A 111 -31.35 19.86 -0.60
CA ARG A 111 -31.19 20.93 0.39
C ARG A 111 -29.71 21.31 0.46
N ARG A 112 -29.41 22.49 -0.09
CA ARG A 112 -28.20 23.27 0.23
C ARG A 112 -28.19 23.50 1.75
N ALA A 113 -27.11 23.13 2.42
CA ALA A 113 -26.98 23.21 3.87
C ALA A 113 -27.30 24.63 4.37
N VAL A 114 -28.24 24.70 5.32
CA VAL A 114 -28.67 25.93 5.98
C VAL A 114 -27.68 26.21 7.10
N HIS A 115 -27.10 27.42 7.10
CA HIS A 115 -26.32 27.92 8.23
C HIS A 115 -27.20 27.94 9.49
N HIS A 116 -26.88 27.10 10.47
CA HIS A 116 -27.32 27.26 11.84
C HIS A 116 -26.15 27.73 12.70
N ALA A 117 -26.30 28.91 13.26
CA ALA A 117 -25.39 29.50 14.22
C ALA A 117 -25.45 28.71 15.53
N GLY A 118 -24.31 28.18 15.98
CA GLY A 118 -24.18 27.52 17.28
C GLY A 118 -23.12 26.43 17.32
N GLY A 119 -21.84 26.83 17.42
CA GLY A 119 -20.69 25.94 17.59
C GLY A 119 -20.06 25.48 16.28
N ASN A 120 -18.93 26.10 15.89
CA ASN A 120 -18.16 25.77 14.68
C ASN A 120 -17.71 24.29 14.68
N LEU A 121 -18.56 23.40 14.17
CA LEU A 121 -18.16 22.07 13.70
C LEU A 121 -17.44 22.29 12.36
N ALA A 122 -16.29 21.66 12.18
CA ALA A 122 -15.68 21.59 10.85
C ALA A 122 -16.65 20.88 9.88
N GLU A 123 -16.69 21.33 8.63
CA GLU A 123 -17.56 20.78 7.59
C GLU A 123 -17.44 19.25 7.52
N PRO A 124 -18.57 18.53 7.36
CA PRO A 124 -18.53 17.08 7.23
C PRO A 124 -17.77 16.63 5.97
N GLY A 125 -17.25 15.40 6.01
CA GLY A 125 -16.83 14.69 4.81
C GLY A 125 -18.04 14.22 3.98
N GLU A 126 -17.78 13.36 2.99
CA GLU A 126 -18.85 12.67 2.28
C GLU A 126 -19.66 11.80 3.23
N ILE A 127 -20.99 11.84 3.11
CA ILE A 127 -21.92 11.04 3.90
C ILE A 127 -22.55 10.01 2.97
N ILE A 128 -22.22 8.74 3.17
CA ILE A 128 -22.78 7.61 2.42
C ILE A 128 -23.86 6.96 3.27
N THR A 129 -25.10 6.98 2.80
CA THR A 129 -26.23 6.29 3.42
C THR A 129 -26.31 4.86 2.89
N ARG A 130 -26.29 3.86 3.78
CA ARG A 130 -26.59 2.47 3.39
C ARG A 130 -28.05 2.15 3.62
N ASN A 131 -28.73 1.71 2.56
CA ASN A 131 -30.10 1.20 2.63
C ASN A 131 -30.06 -0.29 2.99
N ASP A 132 -29.52 -0.59 4.17
CA ASP A 132 -29.56 -1.96 4.67
C ASP A 132 -30.92 -2.14 5.36
N SER A 133 -31.78 -2.98 4.80
CA SER A 133 -33.12 -3.30 5.33
C SER A 133 -33.14 -3.93 6.73
N LYS A 134 -31.97 -4.05 7.38
CA LYS A 134 -31.77 -4.51 8.76
C LYS A 134 -31.28 -3.40 9.72
N ALA A 135 -30.92 -2.22 9.22
CA ALA A 135 -30.32 -1.16 10.03
C ALA A 135 -31.35 -0.15 10.57
N THR A 136 -32.61 -0.21 10.17
CA THR A 136 -33.54 0.92 10.35
C THR A 136 -34.11 1.11 11.76
N ASP A 137 -33.95 0.17 12.70
CA ASP A 137 -34.63 0.29 14.00
C ASP A 137 -33.69 0.39 15.23
N SER A 138 -32.37 0.28 15.06
CA SER A 138 -31.43 0.26 16.20
C SER A 138 -30.32 1.33 16.19
N CYS A 139 -30.08 1.99 15.05
CA CYS A 139 -28.99 2.95 14.92
C CYS A 139 -29.34 4.41 15.27
N GLU A 140 -30.63 4.73 15.49
CA GLU A 140 -31.03 6.06 15.99
C GLU A 140 -30.37 6.41 17.34
N GLY A 141 -29.89 5.40 18.09
CA GLY A 141 -29.22 5.60 19.37
C GLY A 141 -27.72 5.97 19.28
N ALA A 142 -27.00 5.64 18.21
CA ALA A 142 -25.52 5.62 18.25
C ALA A 142 -24.87 7.02 18.05
N VAL A 143 -25.48 7.89 17.23
CA VAL A 143 -24.96 9.26 16.98
C VAL A 143 -25.36 10.24 18.10
N SER A 144 -26.18 9.80 19.06
CA SER A 144 -26.76 10.69 20.08
C SER A 144 -25.83 11.05 21.25
N THR A 145 -24.65 10.44 21.36
CA THR A 145 -23.76 10.68 22.50
C THR A 145 -22.84 11.89 22.27
N VAL A 146 -22.69 12.73 23.30
CA VAL A 146 -21.76 13.88 23.30
C VAL A 146 -20.33 13.44 22.95
N ALA A 147 -19.93 12.23 23.38
CA ALA A 147 -18.63 11.65 23.06
C ALA A 147 -18.45 11.37 21.56
N ALA A 148 -19.43 10.76 20.89
CA ALA A 148 -19.39 10.52 19.45
C ALA A 148 -19.30 11.85 18.67
N MET A 149 -20.04 12.87 19.10
CA MET A 149 -19.98 14.20 18.51
C MET A 149 -18.62 14.89 18.69
N ALA A 150 -17.98 14.74 19.86
CA ALA A 150 -16.64 15.26 20.11
C ALA A 150 -15.59 14.56 19.23
N THR A 151 -15.66 13.23 19.12
CA THR A 151 -14.82 12.42 18.24
C THR A 151 -14.95 12.85 16.78
N LEU A 152 -16.18 12.97 16.27
CA LEU A 152 -16.43 13.42 14.90
C LEU A 152 -15.92 14.84 14.66
N LYS A 153 -16.07 15.75 15.63
CA LYS A 153 -15.57 17.11 15.52
C LYS A 153 -14.04 17.16 15.38
N ALA A 154 -13.33 16.41 16.21
CA ALA A 154 -11.87 16.33 16.18
C ALA A 154 -11.38 15.71 14.86
N ALA A 155 -11.97 14.57 14.46
CA ALA A 155 -11.65 13.91 13.18
C ALA A 155 -11.89 14.84 11.97
N ARG A 156 -13.03 15.56 11.92
CA ARG A 156 -13.31 16.54 10.85
C ARG A 156 -12.32 17.69 10.86
N ALA A 157 -11.89 18.16 12.04
CA ALA A 157 -10.88 19.22 12.14
C ALA A 157 -9.52 18.74 11.58
N ALA A 158 -9.09 17.53 11.93
CA ALA A 158 -7.89 16.91 11.38
C ALA A 158 -8.00 16.70 9.85
N ALA A 159 -9.15 16.25 9.36
CA ALA A 159 -9.38 15.99 7.93
C ALA A 159 -9.35 17.28 7.11
N ARG A 160 -9.87 18.39 7.66
CA ARG A 160 -9.77 19.71 7.03
C ARG A 160 -8.32 20.17 6.92
N ILE A 161 -7.52 19.98 7.97
CA ILE A 161 -6.09 20.33 7.94
C ILE A 161 -5.37 19.51 6.86
N HIS A 162 -5.58 18.19 6.85
CA HIS A 162 -5.01 17.28 5.85
C HIS A 162 -5.36 17.73 4.43
N ARG A 163 -6.65 17.98 4.16
CA ARG A 163 -7.14 18.46 2.85
C ARG A 163 -6.47 19.77 2.44
N THR A 164 -6.36 20.74 3.34
CA THR A 164 -5.71 22.02 3.06
C THR A 164 -4.23 21.84 2.73
N VAL A 165 -3.50 21.08 3.56
CA VAL A 165 -2.07 20.81 3.35
C VAL A 165 -1.85 20.09 2.03
N ARG A 166 -2.62 19.03 1.76
CA ARG A 166 -2.55 18.31 0.48
C ARG A 166 -2.79 19.25 -0.70
N HIS A 167 -3.83 20.09 -0.65
CA HIS A 167 -4.13 21.03 -1.73
C HIS A 167 -3.01 22.05 -1.99
N GLU A 168 -2.31 22.49 -0.94
CA GLU A 168 -1.15 23.38 -1.05
C GLU A 168 0.11 22.67 -1.57
N MET A 169 0.30 21.40 -1.22
CA MET A 169 1.54 20.66 -1.48
C MET A 169 1.53 19.86 -2.79
N GLU A 170 0.38 19.31 -3.20
CA GLU A 170 0.26 18.50 -4.41
C GLU A 170 0.75 19.23 -5.69
N PRO A 171 0.42 20.53 -5.93
CA PRO A 171 0.92 21.25 -7.09
C PRO A 171 2.45 21.47 -7.11
N LYS A 172 3.12 21.38 -5.96
CA LYS A 172 4.57 21.58 -5.83
C LYS A 172 5.38 20.33 -6.22
N ILE A 173 4.72 19.17 -6.30
CA ILE A 173 5.35 17.92 -6.72
C ILE A 173 5.67 18.03 -8.22
N LYS A 174 6.95 18.24 -8.53
CA LYS A 174 7.47 18.37 -9.90
C LYS A 174 8.80 17.62 -10.05
N PRO A 175 9.11 17.06 -11.23
CA PRO A 175 10.42 16.47 -11.49
C PRO A 175 11.55 17.44 -11.14
N GLY A 176 12.60 16.94 -10.48
CA GLY A 176 13.69 17.75 -9.93
C GLY A 176 13.50 18.14 -8.46
N MET A 177 12.33 17.91 -7.87
CA MET A 177 12.06 18.16 -6.46
C MET A 177 12.84 17.20 -5.56
N ARG A 178 13.54 17.73 -4.56
CA ARG A 178 14.17 16.94 -3.49
C ARG A 178 13.12 16.54 -2.46
N LEU A 179 13.07 15.25 -2.11
CA LEU A 179 12.06 14.74 -1.19
C LEU A 179 12.21 15.26 0.24
N ASP A 180 13.45 15.47 0.72
CA ASP A 180 13.70 16.00 2.07
C ASP A 180 13.15 17.43 2.23
N THR A 181 13.42 18.31 1.26
CA THR A 181 12.87 19.67 1.26
C THR A 181 11.34 19.67 1.14
N PHE A 182 10.78 18.75 0.36
CA PHE A 182 9.32 18.60 0.27
C PHE A 182 8.70 18.16 1.60
N VAL A 183 9.31 17.19 2.29
CA VAL A 183 8.86 16.72 3.61
C VAL A 183 8.94 17.85 4.65
N ASP A 184 10.07 18.55 4.73
CA ASP A 184 10.24 19.69 5.65
C ASP A 184 9.16 20.76 5.44
N GLU A 185 8.85 21.07 4.18
CA GLU A 185 7.82 22.05 3.84
C GLU A 185 6.42 21.54 4.20
N LEU A 186 6.08 20.29 3.85
CA LEU A 186 4.79 19.69 4.15
C LEU A 186 4.54 19.66 5.67
N GLU A 187 5.53 19.24 6.45
CA GLU A 187 5.42 19.16 7.90
C GLU A 187 5.30 20.54 8.55
N SER A 188 6.00 21.54 7.99
CA SER A 188 5.82 22.94 8.37
C SER A 188 4.41 23.46 8.10
N LYS A 189 3.77 23.02 7.00
CA LYS A 189 2.37 23.33 6.69
C LYS A 189 1.40 22.64 7.64
N VAL A 190 1.65 21.39 8.01
CA VAL A 190 0.87 20.70 9.06
C VAL A 190 0.93 21.49 10.36
N ASN A 191 2.11 21.90 10.81
CA ASN A 191 2.26 22.73 12.02
C ASN A 191 1.45 24.03 11.96
N LEU A 192 1.55 24.74 10.84
CA LEU A 192 0.85 26.01 10.64
C LEU A 192 -0.67 25.83 10.75
N HIS A 193 -1.23 24.89 9.99
CA HIS A 193 -2.68 24.67 9.93
C HIS A 193 -3.24 23.96 11.17
N ALA A 194 -2.42 23.10 11.78
CA ALA A 194 -2.68 22.52 13.09
C ALA A 194 -2.44 23.50 14.24
N LYS A 195 -1.94 24.72 14.00
CA LYS A 195 -1.54 25.67 15.06
C LYS A 195 -0.80 24.94 16.19
N PHE A 196 0.19 24.14 15.81
CA PHE A 196 0.95 23.30 16.71
C PHE A 196 1.54 24.14 17.85
N ASP A 197 1.34 23.69 19.09
CA ASP A 197 1.92 24.31 20.28
C ASP A 197 2.95 23.35 20.88
N PRO A 198 4.25 23.68 20.86
CA PRO A 198 5.29 22.87 21.47
C PRO A 198 5.06 22.59 22.97
N LYS A 199 4.28 23.43 23.67
CA LYS A 199 3.93 23.22 25.08
C LYS A 199 2.76 22.24 25.26
N ARG A 200 1.98 21.99 24.22
CA ARG A 200 0.80 21.12 24.21
C ARG A 200 0.83 20.20 22.97
N PRO A 201 1.89 19.40 22.77
CA PRO A 201 2.16 18.73 21.50
C PRO A 201 1.15 17.63 21.15
N LEU A 202 0.41 17.10 22.14
CA LEU A 202 -0.55 16.02 21.94
C LEU A 202 -1.97 16.51 21.58
N GLU A 203 -2.21 17.82 21.55
CA GLU A 203 -3.55 18.34 21.24
C GLU A 203 -3.85 18.37 19.75
N ARG A 204 -2.84 18.67 18.93
CA ARG A 204 -3.00 18.74 17.48
C ARG A 204 -1.64 18.83 16.80
N GLY A 205 -1.48 18.10 15.72
CA GLY A 205 -0.22 17.99 15.01
C GLY A 205 -0.20 16.80 14.07
N TRP A 206 0.99 16.23 13.85
CA TRP A 206 1.19 15.07 12.98
C TRP A 206 0.69 13.78 13.64
N GLY A 207 -0.13 13.04 12.92
CA GLY A 207 -0.54 11.69 13.34
C GLY A 207 0.58 10.67 13.20
N PHE A 208 1.43 10.84 12.18
CA PHE A 208 2.61 10.03 11.88
C PHE A 208 3.51 10.77 10.85
N PRO A 209 4.77 10.34 10.64
CA PRO A 209 5.71 11.00 9.73
C PRO A 209 5.23 11.05 8.28
N THR A 210 5.74 12.00 7.50
CA THR A 210 5.43 12.11 6.08
C THR A 210 6.16 11.04 5.27
N GLY A 211 5.43 10.00 4.85
CA GLY A 211 5.89 9.01 3.88
C GLY A 211 5.95 9.59 2.47
N VAL A 212 7.09 9.41 1.80
CA VAL A 212 7.35 9.85 0.41
C VAL A 212 8.02 8.73 -0.37
N CYS A 213 7.27 7.67 -0.64
CA CYS A 213 7.82 6.42 -1.15
C CYS A 213 7.87 6.45 -2.69
N LEU A 214 9.05 6.22 -3.27
CA LEU A 214 9.23 6.15 -4.73
C LEU A 214 9.15 4.71 -5.24
N ASN A 215 8.57 4.55 -6.42
CA ASN A 215 8.64 3.34 -7.23
C ASN A 215 8.26 2.06 -6.47
N GLU A 216 9.15 1.08 -6.39
CA GLU A 216 8.93 -0.22 -5.74
C GLU A 216 8.72 -0.14 -4.23
N VAL A 217 9.14 0.95 -3.59
CA VAL A 217 8.92 1.16 -2.15
C VAL A 217 7.47 1.58 -1.96
N ALA A 218 6.64 0.72 -1.37
CA ALA A 218 5.20 0.96 -1.25
C ALA A 218 4.85 1.95 -0.13
N ALA A 219 5.47 1.81 1.05
CA ALA A 219 5.13 2.55 2.27
C ALA A 219 6.35 2.72 3.20
N HIS A 220 6.19 3.55 4.23
CA HIS A 220 7.12 3.73 5.37
C HIS A 220 8.52 4.25 5.04
N PHE A 221 8.71 4.89 3.89
CA PHE A 221 9.94 5.60 3.59
C PHE A 221 9.76 7.11 3.79
N THR A 222 10.65 7.71 4.57
CA THR A 222 10.84 9.17 4.65
C THR A 222 12.35 9.47 4.72
N PRO A 223 12.85 10.56 4.11
CA PRO A 223 14.26 10.92 4.17
C PRO A 223 14.69 11.21 5.61
N ASN A 224 15.78 10.57 6.05
CA ASN A 224 16.38 10.91 7.34
C ASN A 224 17.13 12.23 7.26
N ASN A 225 17.08 13.01 8.35
CA ASN A 225 17.91 14.20 8.46
C ASN A 225 19.40 13.80 8.44
N PRO A 226 20.20 14.34 7.50
CA PRO A 226 21.62 13.99 7.36
C PRO A 226 22.44 14.35 8.61
N ALA A 227 22.00 15.31 9.43
CA ALA A 227 22.67 15.67 10.68
C ALA A 227 22.62 14.57 11.75
N PHE A 228 21.68 13.62 11.63
CA PHE A 228 21.47 12.54 12.59
C PHE A 228 21.63 11.15 11.97
N SER A 229 22.06 11.08 10.71
CA SER A 229 22.28 9.83 9.97
C SER A 229 23.76 9.55 9.81
N THR A 230 24.20 8.35 10.21
CA THR A 230 25.55 7.84 9.93
C THR A 230 25.68 7.24 8.54
N ALA A 231 24.56 7.09 7.81
CA ALA A 231 24.59 6.72 6.40
C ALA A 231 25.15 7.90 5.58
N PRO A 232 25.84 7.65 4.45
CA PRO A 232 26.30 8.72 3.56
C PRO A 232 25.17 9.73 3.34
N PRO A 233 25.46 11.05 3.33
CA PRO A 233 24.41 12.05 3.13
C PRO A 233 23.62 11.59 1.91
N PRO A 234 22.29 11.36 2.05
CA PRO A 234 21.53 10.77 0.97
C PRO A 234 21.85 11.62 -0.25
N GLN A 235 22.34 10.98 -1.32
CA GLN A 235 22.21 11.58 -2.63
C GLN A 235 20.77 12.07 -2.65
N SER A 236 20.60 13.39 -2.77
CA SER A 236 19.28 14.01 -2.61
C SER A 236 18.31 13.17 -3.41
N ILE A 237 17.34 12.55 -2.72
CA ILE A 237 16.40 11.69 -3.41
C ILE A 237 15.51 12.65 -4.19
N ILE A 238 15.72 12.65 -5.49
CA ILE A 238 15.08 13.57 -6.41
C ILE A 238 13.96 12.80 -7.10
N TYR A 239 12.76 13.35 -7.00
CA TYR A 239 11.63 12.87 -7.78
C TYR A 239 11.85 13.21 -9.27
N THR A 240 11.64 12.25 -10.14
CA THR A 240 11.82 12.36 -11.59
C THR A 240 10.50 12.17 -12.34
N ALA A 241 10.50 12.46 -13.65
CA ALA A 241 9.29 12.33 -14.47
C ALA A 241 8.82 10.88 -14.64
N ASN A 242 9.73 9.91 -14.46
CA ASN A 242 9.44 8.48 -14.65
C ASN A 242 8.96 7.79 -13.37
N ASP A 243 8.98 8.49 -12.23
CA ASP A 243 8.67 7.90 -10.94
C ASP A 243 7.17 7.84 -10.65
N VAL A 244 6.81 6.95 -9.72
CA VAL A 244 5.55 7.00 -8.98
C VAL A 244 5.82 7.29 -7.50
N LEU A 245 5.35 8.44 -7.04
CA LEU A 245 5.50 8.92 -5.67
C LEU A 245 4.21 8.66 -4.89
N LYS A 246 4.32 7.99 -3.74
CA LYS A 246 3.24 7.88 -2.76
C LYS A 246 3.53 8.87 -1.64
N VAL A 247 2.63 9.83 -1.45
CA VAL A 247 2.67 10.80 -0.34
C VAL A 247 1.62 10.38 0.68
N ASP A 248 2.08 10.05 1.87
CA ASP A 248 1.26 9.54 2.96
C ASP A 248 1.61 10.29 4.25
N PHE A 249 0.64 10.98 4.85
CA PHE A 249 0.90 11.74 6.06
C PHE A 249 -0.34 11.81 6.94
N GLY A 250 -0.10 11.79 8.25
CA GLY A 250 -1.14 11.80 9.26
C GLY A 250 -1.32 13.18 9.88
N VAL A 251 -2.56 13.52 10.21
CA VAL A 251 -2.87 14.68 11.08
C VAL A 251 -3.79 14.20 12.20
N HIS A 252 -3.59 14.70 13.43
CA HIS A 252 -4.54 14.45 14.51
C HIS A 252 -5.01 15.74 15.19
N VAL A 253 -6.17 15.64 15.83
CA VAL A 253 -6.67 16.58 16.85
C VAL A 253 -7.17 15.73 18.01
N ASP A 254 -6.69 15.99 19.23
CA ASP A 254 -7.01 15.25 20.45
C ASP A 254 -6.89 13.73 20.28
N GLY A 255 -5.84 13.30 19.58
CA GLY A 255 -5.54 11.89 19.26
C GLY A 255 -6.44 11.24 18.21
N HIS A 256 -7.44 11.93 17.66
CA HIS A 256 -8.22 11.45 16.53
C HIS A 256 -7.45 11.67 15.22
N ILE A 257 -6.83 10.59 14.75
CA ILE A 257 -5.93 10.59 13.59
C ILE A 257 -6.74 10.49 12.29
N ILE A 258 -6.35 11.28 11.30
CA ILE A 258 -6.69 11.11 9.90
C ILE A 258 -5.45 10.60 9.20
N ASP A 259 -5.57 9.36 8.73
CA ASP A 259 -4.65 8.68 7.85
C ASP A 259 -5.19 8.78 6.42
N CYS A 260 -4.45 9.44 5.54
CA CYS A 260 -4.85 9.62 4.16
C CYS A 260 -3.63 9.85 3.28
N ALA A 261 -3.57 9.10 2.19
CA ALA A 261 -2.48 9.14 1.22
C ALA A 261 -2.99 9.47 -0.18
N PHE A 262 -2.06 9.85 -1.06
CA PHE A 262 -2.29 9.98 -2.48
C PHE A 262 -1.03 9.64 -3.27
N SER A 263 -1.22 9.25 -4.53
CA SER A 263 -0.11 8.96 -5.44
C SER A 263 -0.01 10.03 -6.53
N VAL A 264 1.21 10.33 -6.94
CA VAL A 264 1.52 11.27 -8.03
C VAL A 264 2.50 10.61 -8.99
N THR A 265 2.26 10.77 -10.28
CA THR A 265 3.21 10.45 -11.33
C THR A 265 3.13 11.49 -12.44
N HIS A 266 4.26 11.77 -13.11
CA HIS A 266 4.29 12.50 -14.38
C HIS A 266 4.51 11.55 -15.57
N ASN A 267 4.60 10.24 -15.32
CA ASN A 267 4.74 9.24 -16.34
C ASN A 267 3.34 8.82 -16.83
N PRO A 268 2.96 9.12 -18.08
CA PRO A 268 1.64 8.76 -18.60
C PRO A 268 1.41 7.24 -18.56
N LEU A 269 2.46 6.42 -18.70
CA LEU A 269 2.37 4.95 -18.66
C LEU A 269 1.91 4.40 -17.31
N LEU A 270 2.06 5.19 -16.23
CA LEU A 270 1.67 4.81 -14.87
C LEU A 270 0.31 5.38 -14.47
N VAL A 271 -0.34 6.19 -15.31
CA VAL A 271 -1.68 6.73 -15.02
C VAL A 271 -2.72 5.62 -14.83
N PRO A 272 -2.78 4.57 -15.68
CA PRO A 272 -3.72 3.47 -15.49
C PRO A 272 -3.54 2.74 -14.14
N LEU A 273 -2.30 2.64 -13.65
CA LEU A 273 -2.01 2.08 -12.33
C LEU A 273 -2.68 2.89 -11.22
N LEU A 274 -2.50 4.21 -11.25
CA LEU A 274 -3.07 5.12 -10.24
C LEU A 274 -4.60 5.10 -10.28
N GLU A 275 -5.19 5.07 -11.48
CA GLU A 275 -6.65 5.01 -11.65
C GLU A 275 -7.22 3.69 -11.12
N THR A 276 -6.58 2.56 -11.41
CA THR A 276 -6.97 1.23 -10.91
C THR A 276 -6.91 1.17 -9.38
N VAL A 277 -5.80 1.61 -8.77
CA VAL A 277 -5.63 1.61 -7.31
C VAL A 277 -6.63 2.55 -6.64
N LYS A 278 -6.91 3.70 -7.25
CA LYS A 278 -7.91 4.65 -6.76
C LYS A 278 -9.30 4.01 -6.78
N GLU A 279 -9.70 3.36 -7.87
CA GLU A 279 -11.01 2.71 -7.96
C GLU A 279 -11.15 1.52 -7.00
N ALA A 280 -10.09 0.73 -6.83
CA ALA A 280 -10.04 -0.33 -5.83
C ALA A 280 -10.21 0.23 -4.41
N THR A 281 -9.55 1.35 -4.08
CA THR A 281 -9.69 2.04 -2.79
C THR A 281 -11.12 2.51 -2.57
N TYR A 282 -11.74 3.17 -3.55
CA TYR A 282 -13.13 3.62 -3.44
C TYR A 282 -14.13 2.45 -3.38
N THR A 283 -13.83 1.33 -4.04
CA THR A 283 -14.61 0.09 -3.90
C THR A 283 -14.55 -0.44 -2.47
N GLY A 284 -13.36 -0.46 -1.86
CA GLY A 284 -13.19 -0.78 -0.43
C GLY A 284 -14.03 0.13 0.46
N ILE A 285 -13.99 1.45 0.24
CA ILE A 285 -14.79 2.44 1.00
C ILE A 285 -16.29 2.18 0.85
N ARG A 286 -16.77 1.95 -0.38
CA ARG A 286 -18.20 1.66 -0.65
C ARG A 286 -18.65 0.32 -0.09
N THR A 287 -17.73 -0.64 0.08
CA THR A 287 -18.03 -1.97 0.64
C THR A 287 -17.98 -1.94 2.18
N ALA A 288 -17.06 -1.19 2.78
CA ALA A 288 -16.83 -1.19 4.23
C ALA A 288 -17.97 -0.56 5.04
N GLY A 289 -18.60 -1.32 5.95
CA GLY A 289 -19.72 -0.86 6.76
C GLY A 289 -19.87 -1.59 8.09
N VAL A 290 -20.79 -1.10 8.91
CA VAL A 290 -21.23 -1.81 10.12
C VAL A 290 -21.71 -3.19 9.71
N ASP A 291 -21.32 -4.22 10.47
CA ASP A 291 -21.63 -5.63 10.24
C ASP A 291 -21.07 -6.27 8.95
N VAL A 292 -20.28 -5.54 8.15
CA VAL A 292 -19.59 -6.10 6.97
C VAL A 292 -18.37 -6.92 7.42
N ARG A 293 -18.20 -8.11 6.84
CA ARG A 293 -17.01 -8.95 7.09
C ARG A 293 -15.81 -8.32 6.41
N VAL A 294 -14.69 -8.17 7.13
CA VAL A 294 -13.46 -7.57 6.58
C VAL A 294 -12.91 -8.31 5.35
N CYS A 295 -13.13 -9.63 5.25
CA CYS A 295 -12.73 -10.41 4.08
C CYS A 295 -13.52 -10.05 2.81
N ASP A 296 -14.78 -9.60 2.96
CA ASP A 296 -15.60 -9.20 1.80
C ASP A 296 -15.12 -7.86 1.24
N VAL A 297 -14.63 -6.97 2.11
CA VAL A 297 -13.97 -5.73 1.70
C VAL A 297 -12.72 -6.04 0.88
N GLY A 298 -11.84 -6.91 1.40
CA GLY A 298 -10.63 -7.32 0.66
C GLY A 298 -10.94 -8.04 -0.65
N ALA A 299 -11.94 -8.92 -0.68
CA ALA A 299 -12.35 -9.57 -1.92
C ALA A 299 -12.79 -8.55 -3.00
N ALA A 300 -13.58 -7.54 -2.61
CA ALA A 300 -14.04 -6.50 -3.52
C ALA A 300 -12.89 -5.58 -4.01
N VAL A 301 -11.94 -5.24 -3.12
CA VAL A 301 -10.74 -4.48 -3.50
C VAL A 301 -9.89 -5.29 -4.48
N SER A 302 -9.66 -6.56 -4.19
CA SER A 302 -8.82 -7.45 -4.99
C SER A 302 -9.41 -7.70 -6.37
N GLU A 303 -10.74 -7.88 -6.47
CA GLU A 303 -11.45 -8.02 -7.74
C GLU A 303 -11.19 -6.82 -8.67
N VAL A 304 -11.36 -5.60 -8.15
CA VAL A 304 -11.12 -4.38 -8.93
C VAL A 304 -9.65 -4.21 -9.25
N MET A 305 -8.76 -4.42 -8.28
CA MET A 305 -7.31 -4.25 -8.47
C MET A 305 -6.77 -5.19 -9.55
N ASN A 306 -7.16 -6.47 -9.51
CA ASN A 306 -6.68 -7.48 -10.45
C ASN A 306 -7.36 -7.40 -11.83
N SER A 307 -8.38 -6.56 -11.99
CA SER A 307 -9.01 -6.27 -13.29
C SER A 307 -8.25 -5.22 -14.11
N GLY A 308 -7.33 -4.47 -13.48
CA GLY A 308 -6.54 -3.45 -14.14
C GLY A 308 -5.33 -4.02 -14.88
N GLU A 309 -5.00 -3.42 -16.01
CA GLU A 309 -3.82 -3.70 -16.82
C GLU A 309 -3.07 -2.40 -17.12
N LEU A 310 -1.73 -2.46 -17.20
CA LEU A 310 -0.90 -1.36 -17.66
C LEU A 310 -0.87 -1.32 -19.19
N GLU A 311 -0.33 -0.23 -19.76
CA GLU A 311 -0.23 -0.09 -21.23
C GLU A 311 0.59 -1.20 -21.91
N ASP A 312 1.53 -1.82 -21.19
CA ASP A 312 2.33 -2.93 -21.69
C ASP A 312 1.65 -4.30 -21.54
N GLY A 313 0.40 -4.33 -21.05
CA GLY A 313 -0.37 -5.55 -20.77
C GLY A 313 -0.01 -6.24 -19.45
N SER A 314 0.86 -5.65 -18.63
CA SER A 314 1.17 -6.19 -17.30
C SER A 314 -0.04 -6.02 -16.37
N PRO A 315 -0.45 -7.08 -15.64
CA PRO A 315 -1.58 -6.98 -14.71
C PRO A 315 -1.21 -6.18 -13.47
N VAL A 316 -2.13 -5.35 -13.00
CA VAL A 316 -2.04 -4.70 -11.68
C VAL A 316 -2.32 -5.75 -10.60
N LYS A 317 -1.55 -5.70 -9.50
CA LYS A 317 -1.63 -6.69 -8.42
C LYS A 317 -1.71 -6.01 -7.06
N VAL A 318 -2.50 -6.58 -6.18
CA VAL A 318 -2.47 -6.24 -4.75
C VAL A 318 -1.12 -6.61 -4.12
N ILE A 319 -0.66 -5.79 -3.18
CA ILE A 319 0.48 -6.13 -2.33
C ILE A 319 -0.08 -6.92 -1.14
N TYR A 320 -0.06 -8.25 -1.25
CA TYR A 320 -0.79 -9.18 -0.36
C TYR A 320 -0.44 -9.08 1.13
N ASN A 321 0.73 -8.54 1.48
CA ASN A 321 1.18 -8.36 2.85
C ASN A 321 1.00 -6.92 3.36
N LEU A 322 0.31 -6.05 2.61
CA LEU A 322 -0.19 -4.76 3.08
C LEU A 322 -1.71 -4.83 3.30
N CYS A 323 -2.21 -3.93 4.15
CA CYS A 323 -3.62 -3.89 4.53
C CYS A 323 -4.02 -2.48 4.97
N GLY A 324 -5.31 -2.20 4.93
CA GLY A 324 -5.89 -1.12 5.74
C GLY A 324 -5.98 -1.54 7.21
N HIS A 325 -6.46 -0.66 8.07
CA HIS A 325 -6.54 -0.95 9.51
C HIS A 325 -7.60 -0.12 10.25
N SER A 326 -7.98 -0.58 11.44
CA SER A 326 -8.69 0.24 12.41
C SER A 326 -7.76 1.30 13.02
N ILE A 327 -8.34 2.44 13.38
CA ILE A 327 -7.65 3.57 14.03
C ILE A 327 -8.33 3.83 15.37
N GLY A 328 -7.53 3.89 16.43
CA GLY A 328 -7.94 4.21 17.79
C GLY A 328 -7.47 5.60 18.21
N ASN A 329 -7.89 6.05 19.39
CA ASN A 329 -7.41 7.32 19.93
C ASN A 329 -5.90 7.23 20.24
N TYR A 330 -5.10 8.13 19.65
CA TYR A 330 -3.62 8.12 19.67
C TYR A 330 -2.98 6.81 19.17
N LYS A 331 -3.72 5.98 18.42
CA LYS A 331 -3.27 4.65 18.02
C LYS A 331 -3.56 4.42 16.55
N ILE A 332 -2.51 4.54 15.72
CA ILE A 332 -2.63 4.41 14.27
C ILE A 332 -3.14 3.04 13.83
N HIS A 333 -2.71 1.96 14.48
CA HIS A 333 -3.21 0.59 14.23
C HIS A 333 -3.89 0.02 15.47
N ASP A 334 -5.22 -0.04 15.48
CA ASP A 334 -6.00 -0.48 16.64
C ASP A 334 -6.40 -1.97 16.61
N GLY A 335 -5.58 -2.79 15.97
CA GLY A 335 -5.63 -4.26 16.07
C GLY A 335 -6.51 -4.98 15.05
N GLN A 336 -7.31 -4.29 14.23
CA GLN A 336 -8.02 -4.90 13.11
C GLN A 336 -7.33 -4.54 11.79
N ALA A 337 -7.01 -5.56 10.99
CA ALA A 337 -6.48 -5.39 9.64
C ALA A 337 -7.60 -5.55 8.60
N ILE A 338 -7.58 -4.71 7.57
CA ILE A 338 -8.51 -4.74 6.43
C ILE A 338 -7.75 -5.26 5.21
N PRO A 339 -7.97 -6.52 4.78
CA PRO A 339 -7.25 -7.08 3.63
C PRO A 339 -7.55 -6.32 2.32
N LEU A 340 -6.67 -6.48 1.34
CA LEU A 340 -6.74 -5.88 -0.01
C LEU A 340 -7.04 -6.92 -1.08
#